data_AF-J7L300-F1
#
_entry.id   AF-J7L300-F1
#
_cell.length_a   1.000
_cell.length_b   1.000
_cell.length_c   1.000
_cell.angle_alpha   90.00
_cell.angle_beta   90.00
_cell.angle_gamma   90.00
#
_symmetry.space_group_name_H-M   'P 1'
#
loop_
_entity.id
_entity.type
_entity.pdbx_description
1 polymer ?
#
loop_
_entity_poly.entity_id
_entity_poly.type
_entity_poly.pdbx_seq_one_letter_code
_entity_poly.pdbx_strand_id
1 'polypeptide(L)'
;MASTITSESDLYTEVIQIIRGGEPDDEGIPLAGRISPLAPSLNTRTCACSSVLFGFGFWEALERLNPYRKDSDIWMRVFAEGDDEGDLPEGAQLIETRRVSYRVR
;
A
#
# COMPACT_ATOMS: atom_id res chain seq x y z
N MET A 1 -28.80 3.90 33.44
CA MET A 1 -28.33 3.31 32.17
C MET A 1 -27.38 4.31 31.53
N ALA A 2 -26.08 4.08 31.63
CA ALA A 2 -25.07 4.90 30.95
C ALA A 2 -24.80 4.24 29.60
N SER A 3 -25.36 4.80 28.54
CA SER A 3 -24.94 4.50 27.18
C SER A 3 -23.79 5.45 26.89
N THR A 4 -22.57 5.01 27.17
CA THR A 4 -21.37 5.72 26.73
C THR A 4 -21.32 5.59 25.22
N ILE A 5 -21.50 6.74 24.56
CA ILE A 5 -21.39 6.94 23.13
C ILE A 5 -20.14 6.23 22.63
N THR A 6 -20.33 5.25 21.75
CA THR A 6 -19.26 4.58 21.03
C THR A 6 -18.47 5.66 20.29
N SER A 7 -17.18 5.79 20.61
CA SER A 7 -16.23 6.64 19.88
C SER A 7 -16.37 6.38 18.37
N GLU A 8 -16.70 7.41 17.60
CA GLU A 8 -16.63 7.38 16.13
C GLU A 8 -15.25 6.85 15.76
N SER A 9 -15.23 5.63 15.23
CA SER A 9 -14.00 5.04 14.71
C SER A 9 -13.95 5.46 13.26
N ASP A 10 -13.04 6.38 12.95
CA ASP A 10 -12.80 6.80 11.59
C ASP A 10 -12.30 5.59 10.78
N LEU A 11 -13.04 5.27 9.72
CA LEU A 11 -12.64 4.27 8.73
C LEU A 11 -11.77 4.97 7.69
N TYR A 12 -10.51 4.55 7.60
CA TYR A 12 -9.58 5.04 6.59
C TYR A 12 -9.40 3.97 5.52
N THR A 13 -9.40 4.38 4.26
CA THR A 13 -9.04 3.50 3.13
C THR A 13 -7.77 4.05 2.48
N GLU A 14 -6.80 3.18 2.29
CA GLU A 14 -5.62 3.43 1.46
C GLU A 14 -5.74 2.64 0.15
N VAL A 15 -5.32 3.27 -0.93
CA VAL A 15 -5.17 2.64 -2.24
C VAL A 15 -3.69 2.34 -2.44
N ILE A 16 -3.39 1.08 -2.75
CA ILE A 16 -2.04 0.61 -3.02
C ILE A 16 -1.98 0.18 -4.48
N GLN A 17 -0.98 0.67 -5.19
CA GLN A 17 -0.70 0.28 -6.56
C GLN A 17 0.62 -0.47 -6.64
N ILE A 18 0.62 -1.58 -7.37
CA ILE A 18 1.84 -2.27 -7.79
C ILE A 18 2.11 -1.87 -9.24
N ILE A 19 3.27 -1.28 -9.47
CA ILE A 19 3.65 -0.71 -10.76
C ILE A 19 4.95 -1.36 -11.22
N ARG A 20 5.09 -1.56 -12.53
CA ARG A 20 6.28 -2.11 -13.18
C ARG A 20 6.81 -1.13 -14.21
N GLY A 21 8.13 -0.96 -14.24
CA GLY A 21 8.78 -0.09 -15.21
C GLY A 21 8.57 1.39 -14.87
N GLY A 22 9.11 2.25 -15.74
CA GLY A 22 9.22 3.69 -15.47
C GLY A 22 10.13 4.00 -14.28
N GLU A 23 10.44 5.28 -14.08
CA GLU A 23 11.02 5.74 -12.82
C GLU A 23 9.92 5.91 -11.77
N PRO A 24 10.11 5.44 -10.52
CA PRO A 24 9.18 5.73 -9.43
C PRO A 24 8.98 7.24 -9.27
N ASP A 25 7.74 7.66 -9.09
CA ASP A 25 7.40 9.05 -8.78
C ASP A 25 7.80 9.43 -7.34
N ASP A 26 7.51 10.67 -6.92
CA ASP A 26 7.86 11.19 -5.60
C ASP A 26 7.23 10.38 -4.44
N GLU A 27 6.13 9.66 -4.69
CA GLU A 27 5.45 8.78 -3.73
C GLU A 27 5.82 7.30 -3.92
N GLY A 28 6.63 7.00 -4.92
CA GLY A 28 7.01 5.67 -5.35
C GLY A 28 8.01 5.01 -4.41
N ILE A 29 7.68 3.79 -3.99
CA ILE A 29 8.49 2.96 -3.12
C ILE A 29 9.13 1.84 -3.98
N PRO A 30 10.40 1.97 -4.40
CA PRO A 30 11.07 0.91 -5.15
C PRO A 30 11.26 -0.32 -4.28
N LEU A 31 10.94 -1.51 -4.80
CA LEU A 31 11.04 -2.77 -4.04
C LEU A 31 12.36 -3.52 -4.28
N ALA A 32 13.08 -3.19 -5.35
CA ALA A 32 14.34 -3.83 -5.71
C ALA A 32 15.34 -3.84 -4.55
N GLY A 33 15.87 -5.02 -4.23
CA GLY A 33 16.87 -5.21 -3.18
C GLY A 33 16.36 -5.05 -1.74
N ARG A 34 15.06 -4.82 -1.53
CA ARG A 34 14.45 -4.83 -0.18
C ARG A 34 14.14 -6.26 0.29
N ILE A 35 13.69 -6.41 1.53
CA ILE A 35 13.39 -7.72 2.15
C ILE A 35 11.92 -7.75 2.58
N SER A 36 11.25 -8.86 2.29
CA SER A 36 9.88 -9.15 2.73
C SER A 36 9.80 -9.57 4.21
N PRO A 37 8.72 -9.27 4.94
CA PRO A 37 7.64 -8.36 4.55
C PRO A 37 8.12 -6.91 4.60
N LEU A 38 7.81 -6.15 3.54
CA LEU A 38 7.99 -4.70 3.63
C LEU A 38 6.96 -4.16 4.62
N ALA A 39 7.39 -3.36 5.58
CA ALA A 39 6.52 -2.38 6.19
C ALA A 39 6.65 -1.12 5.33
N PRO A 40 5.81 -0.88 4.31
CA PRO A 40 5.70 0.48 3.81
C PRO A 40 5.39 1.36 5.02
N SER A 41 5.82 2.61 4.99
CA SER A 41 5.42 3.61 5.97
C SER A 41 3.94 3.94 5.80
N LEU A 42 3.09 2.92 5.97
CA LEU A 42 1.65 3.02 6.08
C LEU A 42 1.40 3.82 7.33
N ASN A 43 0.58 4.85 7.18
CA ASN A 43 0.17 5.83 8.17
C ASN A 43 0.64 5.52 9.60
N THR A 44 1.64 6.27 10.06
CA THR A 44 2.25 6.16 11.41
C THR A 44 1.26 6.40 12.56
N ARG A 45 0.01 6.77 12.24
CA ARG A 45 -1.08 7.01 13.18
C ARG A 45 -1.83 5.74 13.59
N THR A 46 -1.47 4.57 13.08
CA THR A 46 -2.26 3.34 13.29
C THR A 46 -1.44 2.18 13.84
N CYS A 47 -2.07 1.31 14.64
CA CYS A 47 -1.39 0.14 15.19
C CYS A 47 -0.90 -0.78 14.08
N ALA A 48 0.23 -1.47 14.30
CA ALA A 48 0.74 -2.50 13.37
C ALA A 48 -0.30 -3.60 13.04
N CYS A 49 -1.33 -3.77 13.87
CA CYS A 49 -2.48 -4.63 13.61
C CYS A 49 -3.37 -4.19 12.44
N SER A 50 -3.49 -2.88 12.19
CA SER A 50 -4.23 -2.31 11.05
C SER A 50 -3.59 -2.70 9.72
N SER A 51 -2.26 -2.77 9.71
CA SER A 51 -1.45 -3.14 8.55
C SER A 51 -1.51 -4.65 8.21
N VAL A 52 -2.09 -5.48 9.09
CA VAL A 52 -2.33 -6.92 8.80
C VAL A 52 -3.40 -7.11 7.71
N LEU A 53 -4.17 -6.06 7.40
CA LEU A 53 -5.13 -6.04 6.29
C LEU A 53 -4.48 -6.02 4.90
N PHE A 54 -3.15 -5.89 4.82
CA PHE A 54 -2.39 -6.41 3.69
C PHE A 54 -2.49 -7.93 3.71
N GLY A 55 -3.66 -8.43 3.33
CA GLY A 55 -4.01 -9.83 3.45
C GLY A 55 -3.00 -10.72 2.72
N PHE A 56 -2.95 -11.98 3.13
CA PHE A 56 -2.10 -13.01 2.55
C PHE A 56 -2.09 -13.00 1.02
N GLY A 57 -3.25 -12.83 0.38
CA GLY A 57 -3.37 -12.85 -1.08
C GLY A 57 -2.67 -11.69 -1.80
N PHE A 58 -2.57 -10.50 -1.19
CA PHE A 58 -1.82 -9.39 -1.78
C PHE A 58 -0.32 -9.67 -1.76
N TRP A 59 0.20 -10.08 -0.60
CA TRP A 59 1.62 -10.44 -0.48
C TRP A 59 1.96 -11.63 -1.36
N GLU A 60 1.13 -12.65 -1.45
CA GLU A 60 1.37 -13.79 -2.33
C GLU A 60 1.37 -13.38 -3.81
N ALA A 61 0.44 -12.51 -4.24
CA ALA A 61 0.42 -11.98 -5.61
C ALA A 61 1.67 -11.14 -5.91
N LEU A 62 2.07 -10.27 -4.97
CA LEU A 62 3.27 -9.45 -5.07
C LEU A 62 4.54 -10.32 -5.12
N GLU A 63 4.69 -11.31 -4.25
CA GLU A 63 5.84 -12.24 -4.22
C GLU A 63 6.01 -13.01 -5.54
N ARG A 64 4.91 -13.39 -6.20
CA ARG A 64 4.95 -14.04 -7.53
C ARG A 64 5.61 -13.17 -8.60
N LEU A 65 5.67 -11.86 -8.40
CA LEU A 65 6.33 -10.93 -9.31
C LEU A 65 7.85 -10.82 -9.06
N ASN A 66 8.38 -11.48 -8.04
CA ASN A 66 9.78 -11.38 -7.58
C ASN A 66 10.28 -9.94 -7.42
N PRO A 67 9.53 -9.06 -6.72
CA PRO A 67 9.76 -7.61 -6.71
C PRO A 67 11.05 -7.21 -5.98
N TYR A 68 11.57 -8.09 -5.13
CA TYR A 68 12.75 -7.83 -4.33
C TYR A 68 14.07 -8.18 -5.01
N ARG A 69 14.02 -8.74 -6.23
CA ARG A 69 15.24 -8.98 -7.01
C ARG A 69 15.96 -7.66 -7.26
N LYS A 70 17.30 -7.70 -7.27
CA LYS A 70 18.14 -6.51 -7.46
C LYS A 70 17.89 -5.79 -8.79
N ASP A 71 17.47 -6.54 -9.80
CA ASP A 71 17.15 -6.09 -11.15
C ASP A 71 15.64 -5.87 -11.35
N SER A 72 14.84 -5.89 -10.28
CA SER A 72 13.40 -5.63 -10.39
C SER A 72 13.13 -4.17 -10.70
N ASP A 73 12.20 -3.94 -11.59
CA ASP A 73 11.62 -2.66 -11.97
C ASP A 73 10.26 -2.43 -11.28
N ILE A 74 9.96 -3.20 -10.23
CA ILE A 74 8.70 -3.12 -9.51
C ILE A 74 8.81 -2.15 -8.35
N TRP A 75 7.82 -1.27 -8.26
CA TRP A 75 7.67 -0.31 -7.20
C TRP A 75 6.20 -0.20 -6.81
N MET A 76 5.96 0.38 -5.64
CA MET A 76 4.62 0.54 -5.09
C MET A 76 4.31 2.00 -4.84
N ARG A 77 3.04 2.36 -4.96
CA ARG A 77 2.54 3.65 -4.49
C ARG A 77 1.39 3.44 -3.52
N VAL A 78 1.30 4.30 -2.51
CA VAL A 78 0.22 4.26 -1.50
C VAL A 78 -0.30 5.68 -1.27
N PHE A 79 -1.60 5.86 -1.39
CA PHE A 79 -2.28 7.15 -1.18
C PHE A 79 -3.65 6.92 -0.53
N ALA A 80 -4.27 7.97 0.04
CA ALA A 80 -5.57 7.83 0.66
C ALA A 80 -6.68 7.75 -0.40
N GLU A 81 -7.77 7.03 -0.09
CA GLU A 81 -8.93 6.99 -0.97
C GLU A 81 -9.54 8.38 -1.13
N GLY A 82 -9.61 8.86 -2.38
CA GLY A 82 -10.10 10.19 -2.72
C GLY A 82 -8.99 11.22 -2.96
N ASP A 83 -7.73 10.89 -2.64
CA ASP A 83 -6.59 11.67 -3.10
C ASP A 83 -6.41 11.52 -4.63
N ASP A 84 -5.72 12.50 -5.22
CA ASP A 84 -5.41 12.46 -6.65
C ASP A 84 -4.48 11.28 -6.97
N GLU A 85 -4.97 10.37 -7.80
CA GLU A 85 -4.17 9.26 -8.29
C GLU A 85 -3.08 9.75 -9.25
N GLY A 86 -3.20 10.92 -9.89
CA GLY A 86 -2.22 11.35 -10.89
C GLY A 86 -2.05 10.34 -12.05
N ASP A 87 -1.21 10.70 -13.01
CA ASP A 87 -0.90 9.83 -14.15
C ASP A 87 0.31 8.95 -13.87
N LEU A 88 0.32 7.74 -14.45
CA LEU A 88 1.51 6.89 -14.40
C LEU A 88 2.68 7.54 -15.16
N PRO A 89 3.91 7.45 -14.63
CA PRO A 89 5.11 7.90 -15.33
C PRO A 89 5.30 7.21 -16.69
N GLU A 90 6.08 7.84 -17.57
CA GLU A 90 6.39 7.25 -18.88
C GLU A 90 7.08 5.89 -18.73
N GLY A 91 6.58 4.89 -19.46
CA GLY A 91 7.10 3.52 -19.42
C GLY A 91 6.65 2.71 -18.19
N ALA A 92 5.84 3.28 -17.30
CA ALA A 92 5.25 2.56 -16.17
C ALA A 92 3.95 1.84 -16.58
N GLN A 93 3.75 0.65 -16.01
CA GLN A 93 2.55 -0.15 -16.17
C GLN A 93 1.97 -0.52 -14.80
N LEU A 94 0.71 -0.16 -14.57
CA LEU A 94 -0.04 -0.62 -13.41
C LEU A 94 -0.33 -2.13 -13.53
N ILE A 95 0.15 -2.89 -12.55
CA ILE A 95 -0.02 -4.35 -12.49
C ILE A 95 -1.25 -4.71 -11.67
N GLU A 96 -1.40 -4.11 -10.49
CA GLU A 96 -2.51 -4.38 -9.59
C GLU A 96 -2.82 -3.15 -8.74
N THR A 97 -4.10 -2.98 -8.40
CA THR A 97 -4.56 -2.01 -7.40
C THR A 97 -5.32 -2.71 -6.29
N ARG A 98 -4.97 -2.41 -5.05
CA ARG A 98 -5.61 -2.95 -3.85
C ARG A 98 -6.13 -1.80 -2.99
N ARG A 99 -7.38 -1.90 -2.55
CA ARG A 99 -7.93 -1.04 -1.50
C ARG A 99 -7.82 -1.75 -0.16
N VAL A 100 -7.33 -1.04 0.84
CA VAL A 100 -7.18 -1.55 2.21
C VAL A 100 -7.86 -0.56 3.15
N SER A 101 -8.96 -0.99 3.77
CA SER A 101 -9.70 -0.17 4.73
C SER A 101 -9.44 -0.65 6.16
N TYR A 102 -8.97 0.24 7.02
CA TYR A 102 -8.71 -0.04 8.43
C TYR A 102 -9.39 0.99 9.33
N ARG A 103 -9.72 0.58 10.55
CA ARG A 103 -10.26 1.49 11.57
C ARG A 103 -9.12 2.01 12.43
N VAL A 104 -9.08 3.30 12.63
CA VAL A 104 -8.18 3.92 13.61
C VAL A 104 -8.95 4.10 14.90
N ARG A 105 -8.35 3.68 16.01
CA ARG A 105 -8.89 3.80 17.37
C ARG A 105 -8.03 4.75 18.18
#